data_AF-A0A6P6DRI2-F1
#
_entry.id   AF-A0A6P6DRI2-F1
#
_cell.length_a   1.000
_cell.length_b   1.000
_cell.length_c   1.000
_cell.angle_alpha   90.00
_cell.angle_beta   90.00
_cell.angle_gamma   90.00
#
_symmetry.space_group_name_H-M   'P 1'
#
loop_
_entity.id
_entity.type
_entity.pdbx_description
1 polymer ?
#
loop_
_entity_poly.entity_id
_entity_poly.type
_entity_poly.pdbx_seq_one_letter_code
_entity_poly.pdbx_strand_id
1 'polypeptide(L)'
;MTRYKVQEECAMTEATQSTLLPTSTSFDSARETMPPAAPKVQESSQLSNRLMIEKQQEEAEWETMNVLLIRHGLRPLCLVKRTELKDLIIFDKQSSQRMRQNLRMLVEETERQQSMIQELIETNQQLKNELQLEKSRAAHEEQRANDLEQIMESVKCKIGELEDESLNRICQQQNKMKDLQREHRTLQSKCQHYKKKQMEQQQTIASLQKDVCRLTKEEEERIITQNRVFAYLCKRVPHTVLDRQ
;
A
#
# COMPACT_ATOMS: atom_id res chain seq x y z
N MET A 1 0.47 -9.58 -17.28
CA MET A 1 -0.45 -8.85 -16.39
C MET A 1 0.33 -7.65 -15.87
N THR A 2 0.19 -6.52 -16.56
CA THR A 2 1.14 -5.41 -16.50
C THR A 2 0.45 -4.20 -15.86
N ARG A 3 1.20 -3.55 -14.97
CA ARG A 3 0.79 -2.60 -13.93
C ARG A 3 0.03 -1.37 -14.45
N TYR A 4 -1.06 -1.03 -13.77
CA TYR A 4 -1.76 0.25 -13.90
C TYR A 4 -0.92 1.37 -13.28
N LYS A 5 -0.73 2.46 -14.02
CA LYS A 5 -0.27 3.77 -13.52
C LYS A 5 -1.50 4.65 -13.36
N VAL A 6 -1.72 5.19 -12.17
CA VAL A 6 -2.59 6.34 -11.93
C VAL A 6 -1.66 7.45 -11.45
N GLN A 7 -1.59 8.53 -12.22
CA GLN A 7 -0.83 9.72 -11.88
C GLN A 7 -1.80 10.89 -12.06
N GLU A 8 -2.31 11.35 -10.91
CA GLU A 8 -3.19 12.49 -10.76
C GLU A 8 -2.29 13.66 -10.36
N GLU A 9 -2.17 14.66 -11.22
CA GLU A 9 -1.32 15.83 -10.96
C GLU A 9 -2.16 17.10 -11.12
N CYS A 10 -2.59 17.63 -9.97
CA CYS A 10 -3.15 18.96 -9.82
C CYS A 10 -2.04 19.99 -10.00
N ALA A 11 -2.16 20.87 -10.99
CA ALA A 11 -1.33 22.06 -11.13
C ALA A 11 -2.23 23.30 -11.28
N MET A 12 -2.30 24.08 -10.19
CA MET A 12 -2.80 25.45 -10.14
C MET A 12 -1.62 26.34 -9.80
N THR A 13 -1.22 27.24 -10.72
CA THR A 13 -0.35 28.39 -10.40
C THR A 13 -0.57 29.54 -11.38
N GLU A 14 -1.21 30.59 -10.84
CA GLU A 14 -0.98 32.03 -10.96
C GLU A 14 -0.19 32.67 -12.14
N ALA A 15 -0.78 33.74 -12.70
CA ALA A 15 -0.15 35.01 -13.12
C ALA A 15 -1.29 35.99 -13.53
N THR A 16 -1.68 37.01 -12.75
CA THR A 16 -1.04 38.31 -12.45
C THR A 16 -0.91 39.26 -13.64
N GLN A 17 -1.68 40.36 -13.54
CA GLN A 17 -1.55 41.71 -14.14
C GLN A 17 -1.82 41.92 -15.64
N SER A 18 -2.77 42.81 -15.95
CA SER A 18 -2.48 44.25 -16.11
C SER A 18 -3.68 44.96 -16.77
N THR A 19 -4.34 45.84 -16.01
CA THR A 19 -5.39 46.75 -16.49
C THR A 19 -4.76 48.05 -16.97
N LEU A 20 -4.92 48.36 -18.26
CA LEU A 20 -4.67 49.70 -18.80
C LEU A 20 -5.78 50.04 -19.81
N LEU A 21 -6.59 51.03 -19.46
CA LEU A 21 -7.42 51.80 -20.40
C LEU A 21 -7.05 53.28 -20.24
N PRO A 22 -6.67 54.00 -21.30
CA PRO A 22 -6.52 55.44 -21.26
C PRO A 22 -7.86 56.15 -21.49
N THR A 23 -8.07 57.20 -20.71
CA THR A 23 -9.14 58.19 -20.87
C THR A 23 -8.85 59.15 -22.03
N SER A 24 -9.90 59.42 -22.79
CA SER A 24 -9.96 60.40 -23.88
C SER A 24 -9.70 61.83 -23.38
N THR A 25 -8.80 62.55 -24.05
CA THR A 25 -8.69 64.01 -23.97
C THR A 25 -9.49 64.66 -25.10
N SER A 26 -10.52 65.43 -24.73
CA SER A 26 -11.31 66.29 -25.61
C SER A 26 -10.70 67.69 -25.71
N PHE A 27 -10.95 68.30 -26.87
CA PHE A 27 -10.39 69.51 -27.46
C PHE A 27 -10.78 70.86 -26.80
N ASP A 28 -9.94 71.85 -27.15
CA ASP A 28 -10.19 73.27 -27.47
C ASP A 28 -10.27 74.39 -26.41
N SER A 29 -9.18 75.20 -26.41
CA SER A 29 -9.12 76.57 -26.96
C SER A 29 -10.22 77.59 -26.62
N ALA A 30 -9.85 78.67 -25.91
CA ALA A 30 -9.91 80.05 -26.43
C ALA A 30 -9.47 81.12 -25.40
N ARG A 31 -8.52 81.95 -25.85
CA ARG A 31 -8.32 83.42 -25.69
C ARG A 31 -8.46 84.13 -24.34
N GLU A 32 -7.36 84.80 -23.99
CA GLU A 32 -7.28 86.07 -23.26
C GLU A 32 -8.18 87.16 -23.86
N THR A 33 -8.89 87.92 -23.02
CA THR A 33 -8.99 89.40 -23.13
C THR A 33 -9.38 90.02 -21.76
N MET A 34 -8.84 91.20 -21.51
CA MET A 34 -8.75 92.06 -20.30
C MET A 34 -10.02 92.32 -19.43
N PRO A 35 -9.85 92.79 -18.17
CA PRO A 35 -10.93 92.93 -17.16
C PRO A 35 -11.63 94.30 -17.18
N PRO A 36 -12.87 94.40 -16.67
CA PRO A 36 -13.36 95.66 -16.14
C PRO A 36 -13.77 95.57 -14.65
N ALA A 37 -13.40 96.64 -13.95
CA ALA A 37 -13.89 97.20 -12.69
C ALA A 37 -14.95 96.45 -11.87
N ALA A 38 -14.61 96.21 -10.60
CA ALA A 38 -15.44 95.60 -9.56
C ALA A 38 -16.78 96.32 -9.29
N PRO A 39 -17.78 95.56 -8.81
CA PRO A 39 -18.75 96.03 -7.83
C PRO A 39 -18.56 95.26 -6.51
N LYS A 40 -17.87 95.87 -5.53
CA LYS A 40 -17.55 95.31 -4.20
C LYS A 40 -18.74 94.83 -3.33
N VAL A 41 -19.98 94.90 -3.83
CA VAL A 41 -21.20 94.45 -3.12
C VAL A 41 -21.72 93.10 -3.64
N GLN A 42 -21.40 92.74 -4.89
CA GLN A 42 -21.88 91.49 -5.52
C GLN A 42 -20.97 90.29 -5.20
N GLU A 43 -19.69 90.54 -4.92
CA GLU A 43 -18.74 89.52 -4.46
C GLU A 43 -19.08 89.04 -3.04
N SER A 44 -19.62 89.90 -2.17
CA SER A 44 -19.98 89.55 -0.80
C SER A 44 -21.15 88.57 -0.71
N SER A 45 -22.20 88.77 -1.52
CA SER A 45 -23.34 87.84 -1.60
C SER A 45 -22.96 86.51 -2.25
N GLN A 46 -22.08 86.54 -3.27
CA GLN A 46 -21.54 85.33 -3.90
C GLN A 46 -20.63 84.53 -2.96
N LEU A 47 -19.75 85.21 -2.20
CA LEU A 47 -18.90 84.58 -1.20
C LEU A 47 -19.72 83.98 -0.06
N SER A 48 -20.77 84.66 0.42
CA SER A 48 -21.67 84.14 1.46
C SER A 48 -22.43 82.89 0.99
N ASN A 49 -22.92 82.88 -0.26
CA ASN A 49 -23.59 81.71 -0.83
C ASN A 49 -22.63 80.52 -0.97
N ARG A 50 -21.40 80.77 -1.44
CA ARG A 50 -20.37 79.75 -1.55
C ARG A 50 -20.01 79.13 -0.19
N LEU A 51 -19.89 79.95 0.85
CA LEU A 51 -19.58 79.52 2.21
C LEU A 51 -20.72 78.68 2.82
N MET A 52 -21.97 79.01 2.50
CA MET A 52 -23.15 78.27 2.95
C MET A 52 -23.22 76.88 2.32
N ILE A 53 -22.93 76.78 1.01
CA ILE A 53 -22.89 75.51 0.27
C ILE A 53 -21.77 74.61 0.81
N GLU A 54 -20.58 75.17 1.04
CA GLU A 54 -19.45 74.40 1.60
C GLU A 54 -19.75 73.86 3.01
N LYS A 55 -20.46 74.64 3.85
CA LYS A 55 -20.89 74.19 5.17
C LYS A 55 -21.90 73.03 5.09
N GLN A 56 -22.88 73.12 4.21
CA GLN A 56 -23.88 72.05 4.01
C GLN A 56 -23.23 70.77 3.47
N GLN A 57 -22.26 70.91 2.57
CA GLN A 57 -21.50 69.78 2.05
C GLN A 57 -20.70 69.09 3.16
N GLU A 58 -20.05 69.86 4.04
CA GLU A 58 -19.28 69.31 5.15
C GLU A 58 -20.18 68.61 6.18
N GLU A 59 -21.36 69.16 6.47
CA GLU A 59 -22.41 68.52 7.29
C GLU A 59 -22.86 67.19 6.68
N ALA A 60 -23.16 67.14 5.38
CA ALA A 60 -23.58 65.92 4.69
C ALA A 60 -22.49 64.82 4.67
N GLU A 61 -21.23 65.20 4.49
CA GLU A 61 -20.12 64.25 4.52
C GLU A 61 -19.85 63.69 5.93
N TRP A 62 -20.04 64.50 6.97
CA TRP A 62 -20.01 64.02 8.36
C TRP A 62 -21.21 63.13 8.69
N GLU A 63 -22.40 63.43 8.17
CA GLU A 63 -23.58 62.58 8.34
C GLU A 63 -23.38 61.20 7.70
N THR A 64 -22.78 61.17 6.50
CA THR A 64 -22.41 59.91 5.83
C THR A 64 -21.46 59.07 6.70
N MET A 65 -20.51 59.72 7.37
CA MET A 65 -19.58 59.05 8.28
C MET A 65 -20.30 58.57 9.56
N ASN A 66 -21.25 59.34 10.09
CA ASN A 66 -22.05 58.95 11.25
C ASN A 66 -22.89 57.70 10.98
N VAL A 67 -23.46 57.57 9.78
CA VAL A 67 -24.16 56.34 9.35
C VAL A 67 -23.20 55.14 9.40
N LEU A 68 -21.96 55.31 8.94
CA LEU A 68 -20.93 54.28 9.02
C LEU A 68 -20.63 53.90 10.48
N LEU A 69 -20.38 54.89 11.34
CA LEU A 69 -20.12 54.63 12.77
C LEU A 69 -21.26 53.86 13.44
N ILE A 70 -22.50 54.29 13.22
CA ILE A 70 -23.68 53.64 13.80
C ILE A 70 -23.80 52.19 13.32
N ARG A 71 -23.55 51.92 12.02
CA ARG A 71 -23.54 50.56 11.47
C ARG A 71 -22.54 49.64 12.20
N HIS A 72 -21.43 50.20 12.67
CA HIS A 72 -20.42 49.49 13.45
C HIS A 72 -20.60 49.63 14.98
N GLY A 73 -21.75 50.12 15.45
CA GLY A 73 -22.07 50.25 16.87
C GLY A 73 -21.36 51.39 17.61
N LEU A 74 -20.75 52.31 16.88
CA LEU A 74 -20.06 53.48 17.41
C LEU A 74 -21.02 54.68 17.53
N ARG A 75 -20.71 55.61 18.44
CA ARG A 75 -21.54 56.83 18.63
C ARG A 75 -21.33 57.81 17.49
N PRO A 76 -22.40 58.46 16.97
CA PRO A 76 -22.26 59.51 15.96
C PRO A 76 -21.57 60.74 16.52
N LEU A 77 -20.88 61.47 15.66
CA LEU A 77 -20.23 62.73 15.96
C LEU A 77 -21.18 63.91 15.69
N CYS A 78 -21.18 64.90 16.56
CA CYS A 78 -22.02 66.09 16.44
C CYS A 78 -21.18 67.32 16.09
N LEU A 79 -21.66 68.14 15.16
CA LEU A 79 -21.06 69.44 14.85
C LEU A 79 -21.52 70.49 15.88
N VAL A 80 -20.57 71.12 16.58
CA VAL A 80 -20.84 72.07 17.66
C VAL A 80 -20.90 73.51 17.12
N LYS A 81 -21.84 74.32 17.66
CA LYS A 81 -21.99 75.74 17.28
C LYS A 81 -20.90 76.61 17.92
N ARG A 82 -20.50 77.70 17.24
CA ARG A 82 -19.44 78.64 17.68
C ARG A 82 -19.65 79.31 19.04
N THR A 83 -20.85 79.25 19.62
CA THR A 83 -21.15 79.84 20.94
C THR A 83 -20.57 79.04 22.12
N GLU A 84 -20.12 77.79 21.91
CA GLU A 84 -19.78 76.84 22.98
C GLU A 84 -18.31 76.35 22.91
N LEU A 85 -17.36 77.24 22.65
CA LEU A 85 -15.98 76.87 22.28
C LEU A 85 -14.98 76.73 23.43
N LYS A 86 -15.37 76.98 24.69
CA LYS A 86 -14.40 77.25 25.77
C LYS A 86 -13.44 76.10 26.11
N ASP A 87 -13.73 74.87 25.68
CA ASP A 87 -12.87 73.69 25.92
C ASP A 87 -12.78 72.73 24.70
N LEU A 88 -13.01 73.23 23.47
CA LEU A 88 -13.06 72.41 22.25
C LEU A 88 -11.89 72.67 21.30
N ILE A 89 -11.34 71.60 20.73
CA ILE A 89 -10.38 71.69 19.63
C ILE A 89 -11.16 71.95 18.34
N ILE A 90 -10.88 73.08 17.70
CA ILE A 90 -11.52 73.46 16.44
C ILE A 90 -10.63 72.98 15.29
N PHE A 91 -11.18 72.13 14.44
CA PHE A 91 -10.51 71.77 13.19
C PHE A 91 -10.76 72.83 12.13
N ASP A 92 -9.70 73.19 11.40
CA ASP A 92 -9.85 73.84 10.11
C ASP A 92 -10.39 72.82 9.08
N LYS A 93 -10.88 73.32 7.95
CA LYS A 93 -11.49 72.50 6.90
C LYS A 93 -10.59 71.34 6.48
N GLN A 94 -9.28 71.58 6.34
CA GLN A 94 -8.34 70.57 5.90
C GLN A 94 -8.16 69.46 6.97
N SER A 95 -8.03 69.83 8.24
CA SER A 95 -7.90 68.86 9.32
C SER A 95 -9.18 68.06 9.55
N SER A 96 -10.34 68.69 9.43
CA SER A 96 -11.67 68.03 9.49
C SER A 96 -11.81 66.98 8.39
N GLN A 97 -11.50 67.35 7.14
CA GLN A 97 -11.52 66.42 6.00
C GLN A 97 -10.55 65.25 6.21
N ARG A 98 -9.32 65.53 6.67
CA ARG A 98 -8.32 64.48 6.97
C ARG A 98 -8.79 63.55 8.08
N MET A 99 -9.39 64.09 9.15
CA MET A 99 -9.94 63.29 10.24
C MET A 99 -11.05 62.37 9.74
N ARG A 100 -12.00 62.88 8.94
CA ARG A 100 -13.07 62.08 8.35
C ARG A 100 -12.53 60.97 7.45
N GLN A 101 -11.52 61.25 6.64
CA GLN A 101 -10.85 60.25 5.81
C GLN A 101 -10.16 59.17 6.67
N ASN A 102 -9.46 59.56 7.73
CA ASN A 102 -8.82 58.62 8.65
C ASN A 102 -9.85 57.71 9.34
N LEU A 103 -10.97 58.27 9.82
CA LEU A 103 -12.04 57.50 10.43
C LEU A 103 -12.67 56.52 9.44
N ARG A 104 -12.92 56.97 8.20
CA ARG A 104 -13.44 56.10 7.14
C ARG A 104 -12.50 54.92 6.88
N MET A 105 -11.22 55.20 6.63
CA MET A 105 -10.23 54.15 6.39
C MET A 105 -10.11 53.18 7.57
N LEU A 106 -10.17 53.69 8.80
CA LEU A 106 -10.07 52.84 10.00
C LEU A 106 -11.28 51.89 10.12
N VAL A 107 -12.49 52.38 9.85
CA VAL A 107 -13.70 51.56 9.90
C VAL A 107 -13.71 50.51 8.80
N GLU A 108 -13.39 50.90 7.56
CA GLU A 108 -13.28 49.98 6.41
C GLU A 108 -12.22 48.89 6.66
N GLU A 109 -11.07 49.26 7.21
CA GLU A 109 -10.00 48.33 7.56
C GLU A 109 -10.43 47.38 8.69
N THR A 110 -11.21 47.86 9.67
CA THR A 110 -11.75 47.02 10.74
C THR A 110 -12.76 46.01 10.20
N GLU A 111 -13.62 46.40 9.26
CA GLU A 111 -14.57 45.48 8.59
C GLU A 111 -13.82 44.39 7.81
N ARG A 112 -12.77 44.78 7.06
CA ARG A 112 -11.90 43.84 6.33
C ARG A 112 -11.22 42.84 7.28
N GLN A 113 -10.68 43.33 8.40
CA GLN A 113 -10.06 42.47 9.42
C GLN A 113 -11.08 41.52 10.06
N GLN A 114 -12.29 41.98 10.36
CA GLN A 114 -13.35 41.14 10.91
C GLN A 114 -13.74 40.02 9.93
N SER A 115 -13.86 40.32 8.63
CA SER A 115 -14.11 39.30 7.59
C SER A 115 -13.00 38.26 7.55
N MET A 116 -11.73 38.71 7.55
CA MET A 116 -10.58 37.81 7.55
C MET A 116 -10.56 36.92 8.79
N ILE A 117 -10.87 37.46 9.98
CA ILE A 117 -10.94 36.66 11.21
C ILE A 117 -12.04 35.60 11.10
N GLN A 118 -13.20 35.95 10.54
CA GLN A 118 -14.30 35.01 10.36
C GLN A 118 -13.93 33.88 9.39
N GLU A 119 -13.33 34.21 8.24
CA GLU A 119 -12.82 33.23 7.27
C GLU A 119 -11.74 32.33 7.89
N LEU A 120 -10.85 32.88 8.71
CA LEU A 120 -9.85 32.11 9.45
C LEU A 120 -10.48 31.14 10.47
N ILE A 121 -11.54 31.55 11.16
CA ILE A 121 -12.27 30.68 12.08
C ILE A 121 -12.93 29.53 11.32
N GLU A 122 -13.60 29.83 10.22
CA GLU A 122 -14.29 28.84 9.39
C GLU A 122 -13.32 27.83 8.79
N THR A 123 -12.22 28.31 8.19
CA THR A 123 -11.16 27.45 7.65
C THR A 123 -10.49 26.61 8.73
N ASN A 124 -10.23 27.17 9.92
CA ASN A 124 -9.68 26.39 11.04
C ASN A 124 -10.64 25.28 11.50
N GLN A 125 -11.94 25.55 11.52
CA GLN A 125 -12.94 24.55 11.88
C GLN A 125 -13.04 23.44 10.83
N GLN A 126 -12.99 23.79 9.54
CA GLN A 126 -12.94 22.82 8.46
C GLN A 126 -11.70 21.93 8.54
N LEU A 127 -10.52 22.52 8.74
CA LEU A 127 -9.26 21.79 8.92
C LEU A 127 -9.30 20.83 10.12
N LYS A 128 -9.94 21.21 11.23
CA LYS A 128 -10.14 20.32 12.38
C LYS A 128 -11.01 19.11 12.02
N ASN A 129 -12.08 19.32 11.27
CA ASN A 129 -12.97 18.23 10.84
C ASN A 129 -12.24 17.28 9.88
N GLU A 130 -11.50 17.82 8.91
CA GLU A 130 -10.68 17.05 7.97
C GLU A 130 -9.60 16.25 8.69
N LEU A 131 -8.90 16.87 9.65
CA LEU A 131 -7.91 16.17 10.47
C LEU A 131 -8.52 15.00 11.25
N GLN A 132 -9.73 15.17 11.79
CA GLN A 132 -10.41 14.10 12.51
C GLN A 132 -10.85 12.96 11.59
N LEU A 133 -11.33 13.29 10.38
CA LEU A 133 -11.67 12.31 9.36
C LEU A 133 -10.43 11.54 8.88
N GLU A 134 -9.32 12.23 8.66
CA GLU A 134 -8.08 11.57 8.21
C GLU A 134 -7.50 10.69 9.32
N LYS A 135 -7.62 11.08 10.60
CA LYS A 135 -7.26 10.22 11.73
C LYS A 135 -8.08 8.93 11.78
N SER A 136 -9.40 9.01 11.57
CA SER A 136 -10.24 7.80 11.58
C SER A 136 -9.94 6.90 10.38
N ARG A 137 -9.66 7.49 9.21
CA ARG A 137 -9.20 6.77 8.02
C ARG A 137 -7.87 6.07 8.27
N ALA A 138 -6.89 6.77 8.83
CA ALA A 138 -5.57 6.20 9.16
C ALA A 138 -5.68 5.03 10.15
N ALA A 139 -6.50 5.16 11.20
CA ALA A 139 -6.74 4.09 12.16
C ALA A 139 -7.39 2.84 11.51
N HIS A 140 -8.32 3.05 10.57
CA HIS A 140 -8.92 1.94 9.82
C HIS A 140 -7.90 1.23 8.92
N GLU A 141 -7.06 1.99 8.21
CA GLU A 141 -6.01 1.40 7.37
C GLU A 141 -4.94 0.68 8.20
N GLU A 142 -4.59 1.20 9.38
CA GLU A 142 -3.71 0.51 10.33
C GLU A 142 -4.31 -0.82 10.79
N GLN A 143 -5.58 -0.82 11.21
CA GLN A 143 -6.26 -2.07 11.60
C GLN A 143 -6.26 -3.09 10.47
N ARG A 144 -6.59 -2.65 9.25
CA ARG A 144 -6.59 -3.51 8.07
C ARG A 144 -5.20 -4.06 7.75
N ALA A 145 -4.14 -3.28 7.93
CA ALA A 145 -2.76 -3.75 7.76
C ALA A 145 -2.41 -4.82 8.80
N ASN A 146 -2.78 -4.62 10.07
CA ASN A 146 -2.57 -5.59 11.13
C ASN A 146 -3.31 -6.92 10.88
N ASP A 147 -4.56 -6.85 10.43
CA ASP A 147 -5.35 -8.05 10.09
C ASP A 147 -4.69 -8.85 8.96
N LEU A 148 -4.18 -8.15 7.93
CA LEU A 148 -3.46 -8.78 6.82
C LEU A 148 -2.13 -9.40 7.27
N GLU A 149 -1.40 -8.75 8.17
CA GLU A 149 -0.17 -9.30 8.74
C GLU A 149 -0.45 -10.59 9.52
N GLN A 150 -1.51 -10.63 10.32
CA GLN A 150 -1.92 -11.83 11.04
C GLN A 150 -2.27 -12.99 10.09
N ILE A 151 -3.03 -12.70 9.02
CA ILE A 151 -3.35 -13.71 7.99
C ILE A 151 -2.07 -14.22 7.32
N MET A 152 -1.16 -13.31 6.97
CA MET A 152 0.11 -13.67 6.34
C MET A 152 0.96 -14.58 7.24
N GLU A 153 1.07 -14.26 8.54
CA GLU A 153 1.82 -15.09 9.47
C GLU A 153 1.15 -16.47 9.65
N SER A 154 -0.18 -16.54 9.71
CA SER A 154 -0.91 -17.81 9.74
C SER A 154 -0.64 -18.67 8.50
N VAL A 155 -0.66 -18.07 7.30
CA VAL A 155 -0.36 -18.78 6.05
C VAL A 155 1.08 -19.27 6.03
N LYS A 156 2.03 -18.44 6.50
CA LYS A 156 3.44 -18.79 6.58
C LYS A 156 3.68 -19.96 7.54
N CYS A 157 3.05 -19.96 8.72
CA CYS A 157 3.07 -21.11 9.62
C CYS A 157 2.52 -22.35 8.94
N LYS A 158 1.39 -22.24 8.22
CA LYS A 158 0.78 -23.39 7.55
C LYS A 158 1.64 -23.96 6.42
N ILE A 159 2.31 -23.11 5.67
CA ILE A 159 3.28 -23.54 4.65
C ILE A 159 4.42 -24.31 5.33
N GLY A 160 5.00 -23.78 6.40
CA GLY A 160 6.06 -24.45 7.15
C GLY A 160 5.65 -25.84 7.66
N GLU A 161 4.45 -25.97 8.26
CA GLU A 161 3.91 -27.26 8.69
C GLU A 161 3.81 -28.26 7.52
N LEU A 162 3.31 -27.83 6.36
CA LEU A 162 3.15 -28.68 5.19
C LEU A 162 4.50 -29.10 4.58
N GLU A 163 5.48 -28.20 4.57
CA GLU A 163 6.84 -28.48 4.14
C GLU A 163 7.50 -29.51 5.06
N ASP A 164 7.38 -29.36 6.38
CA ASP A 164 7.90 -30.30 7.37
C ASP A 164 7.23 -31.68 7.26
N GLU A 165 5.91 -31.72 7.11
CA GLU A 165 5.19 -32.97 6.86
C GLU A 165 5.67 -33.67 5.59
N SER A 166 5.86 -32.92 4.50
CA SER A 166 6.35 -33.45 3.23
C SER A 166 7.77 -34.02 3.38
N LEU A 167 8.67 -33.28 4.01
CA LEU A 167 10.04 -33.70 4.28
C LEU A 167 10.07 -34.98 5.13
N ASN A 168 9.24 -35.05 6.16
CA ASN A 168 9.10 -36.22 7.01
C ASN A 168 8.60 -37.45 6.23
N ARG A 169 7.60 -37.29 5.34
CA ARG A 169 7.10 -38.38 4.48
C ARG A 169 8.20 -38.89 3.54
N ILE A 170 8.94 -37.99 2.91
CA ILE A 170 10.07 -38.35 2.02
C ILE A 170 11.15 -39.10 2.80
N CYS A 171 11.52 -38.61 3.99
CA CYS A 171 12.51 -39.27 4.85
C CYS A 171 12.07 -40.69 5.22
N GLN A 172 10.81 -40.86 5.63
CA GLN A 172 10.23 -42.18 5.92
C GLN A 172 10.26 -43.12 4.72
N GLN A 173 9.86 -42.63 3.53
CA GLN A 173 9.89 -43.42 2.29
C GLN A 173 11.33 -43.81 1.91
N GLN A 174 12.28 -42.90 2.04
CA GLN A 174 13.69 -43.17 1.77
C GLN A 174 14.24 -44.25 2.69
N ASN A 175 13.88 -44.24 3.98
CA ASN A 175 14.30 -45.27 4.94
C ASN A 175 13.71 -46.64 4.56
N LYS A 176 12.41 -46.71 4.27
CA LYS A 176 11.77 -47.95 3.79
C LYS A 176 12.43 -48.49 2.52
N MET A 177 12.78 -47.62 1.57
CA MET A 177 13.48 -48.01 0.34
C MET A 177 14.88 -48.57 0.63
N LYS A 178 15.63 -47.94 1.54
CA LYS A 178 16.94 -48.44 1.98
C LYS A 178 16.83 -49.82 2.64
N ASP A 179 15.79 -50.05 3.43
CA ASP A 179 15.55 -51.34 4.10
C ASP A 179 15.25 -52.44 3.06
N LEU A 180 14.29 -52.19 2.17
CA LEU A 180 13.97 -53.12 1.08
C LEU A 180 15.17 -53.42 0.18
N GLN A 181 16.01 -52.41 -0.09
CA GLN A 181 17.23 -52.63 -0.88
C GLN A 181 18.22 -53.55 -0.16
N ARG A 182 18.35 -53.44 1.17
CA ARG A 182 19.19 -54.35 1.97
C ARG A 182 18.63 -55.77 1.99
N GLU A 183 17.31 -55.91 2.14
CA GLU A 183 16.65 -57.22 2.07
C GLU A 183 16.82 -57.87 0.69
N HIS A 184 16.63 -57.12 -0.39
CA HIS A 184 16.82 -57.59 -1.75
C HIS A 184 18.25 -58.13 -1.97
N ARG A 185 19.27 -57.38 -1.54
CA ARG A 185 20.68 -57.84 -1.64
C ARG A 185 20.90 -59.14 -0.86
N THR A 186 20.36 -59.22 0.35
CA THR A 186 20.48 -60.42 1.20
C THR A 186 19.81 -61.62 0.55
N LEU A 187 18.60 -61.44 0.01
CA LEU A 187 17.85 -62.50 -0.67
C LEU A 187 18.55 -62.94 -1.96
N GLN A 188 19.09 -61.99 -2.72
CA GLN A 188 19.86 -62.27 -3.93
C GLN A 188 21.10 -63.14 -3.63
N SER A 189 21.86 -62.83 -2.58
CA SER A 189 22.98 -63.66 -2.14
C SER A 189 22.55 -65.06 -1.73
N LYS A 190 21.42 -65.19 -1.02
CA LYS A 190 20.84 -66.51 -0.67
C LYS A 190 20.44 -67.32 -1.89
N CYS A 191 19.78 -66.70 -2.88
CA CYS A 191 19.41 -67.36 -4.13
C CYS A 191 20.63 -67.87 -4.90
N GLN A 192 21.69 -67.06 -5.00
CA GLN A 192 22.94 -67.48 -5.62
C GLN A 192 23.58 -68.67 -4.88
N HIS A 193 23.61 -68.62 -3.54
CA HIS A 193 24.11 -69.71 -2.72
C HIS A 193 23.35 -71.03 -2.96
N TYR A 194 22.02 -70.99 -2.93
CA TYR A 194 21.20 -72.19 -3.18
C TYR A 194 21.37 -72.74 -4.59
N LYS A 195 21.49 -71.86 -5.60
CA LYS A 195 21.76 -72.30 -6.98
C LYS A 195 23.09 -73.04 -7.07
N LYS A 196 24.15 -72.54 -6.41
CA LYS A 196 25.45 -73.23 -6.34
C LYS A 196 25.34 -74.59 -5.65
N LYS A 197 24.69 -74.62 -4.48
CA LYS A 197 24.48 -75.87 -3.71
C LYS A 197 23.69 -76.91 -4.51
N GLN A 198 22.70 -76.49 -5.28
CA GLN A 198 21.94 -77.37 -6.18
C GLN A 198 22.84 -78.00 -7.25
N MET A 199 23.74 -77.21 -7.86
CA MET A 199 24.69 -77.74 -8.86
C MET A 199 25.65 -78.75 -8.25
N GLU A 200 26.19 -78.48 -7.05
CA GLU A 200 27.07 -79.41 -6.32
C GLU A 200 26.35 -80.74 -6.00
N GLN A 201 25.08 -80.66 -5.58
CA GLN A 201 24.25 -81.84 -5.33
C GLN A 201 23.98 -82.64 -6.62
N GLN A 202 23.68 -81.97 -7.73
CA GLN A 202 23.49 -82.64 -9.02
C GLN A 202 24.76 -83.37 -9.49
N GLN A 203 25.94 -82.76 -9.31
CA GLN A 203 27.22 -83.41 -9.61
C GLN A 203 27.46 -84.65 -8.72
N THR A 204 27.13 -84.55 -7.43
CA THR A 204 27.25 -85.66 -6.48
C THR A 204 26.32 -86.82 -6.86
N ILE A 205 25.06 -86.51 -7.19
CA ILE A 205 24.09 -87.51 -7.65
C ILE A 205 24.58 -88.21 -8.92
N ALA A 206 25.07 -87.46 -9.90
CA ALA A 206 25.59 -88.04 -11.15
C ALA A 206 26.81 -88.96 -10.90
N SER A 207 27.71 -88.58 -9.99
CA SER A 207 28.84 -89.43 -9.58
C SER A 207 28.36 -90.74 -8.93
N LEU A 208 27.45 -90.64 -7.97
CA LEU A 208 26.90 -91.81 -7.28
C LEU A 208 26.15 -92.74 -8.23
N GLN A 209 25.36 -92.19 -9.17
CA GLN A 209 24.70 -92.99 -10.21
C GLN A 209 25.72 -93.77 -11.07
N LYS A 210 26.83 -93.13 -11.44
CA LYS A 210 27.92 -93.79 -12.17
C LYS A 210 28.55 -94.92 -11.36
N ASP A 211 28.78 -94.70 -10.06
CA ASP A 211 29.32 -95.71 -9.16
C ASP A 211 28.39 -96.90 -8.99
N VAL A 212 27.09 -96.66 -8.80
CA VAL A 212 26.06 -97.71 -8.73
C VAL A 212 26.06 -98.55 -10.01
N CYS A 213 25.99 -97.93 -11.20
CA CYS A 213 26.02 -98.68 -12.45
C CYS A 213 27.30 -99.51 -12.63
N ARG A 214 28.45 -99.00 -12.19
CA ARG A 214 29.72 -99.74 -12.22
C ARG A 214 29.65 -100.96 -11.29
N LEU A 215 29.28 -100.75 -10.02
CA LEU A 215 29.17 -101.82 -9.03
C LEU A 215 28.14 -102.89 -9.43
N THR A 216 27.01 -102.50 -10.03
CA THR A 216 26.02 -103.45 -10.56
C THR A 216 26.63 -104.36 -11.63
N LYS A 217 27.40 -103.80 -12.59
CA LYS A 217 28.08 -104.60 -13.62
C LYS A 217 29.14 -105.53 -13.04
N GLU A 218 29.96 -105.03 -12.11
CA GLU A 218 30.97 -105.85 -11.41
C GLU A 218 30.31 -107.01 -10.64
N GLU A 219 29.17 -106.76 -10.01
CA GLU A 219 28.40 -107.79 -9.30
C GLU A 219 27.76 -108.81 -10.27
N GLU A 220 27.19 -108.36 -11.40
CA GLU A 220 26.67 -109.24 -12.45
C GLU A 220 27.77 -110.16 -13.00
N GLU A 221 28.96 -109.63 -13.30
CA GLU A 221 30.12 -110.41 -13.76
C GLU A 221 30.58 -111.43 -12.70
N ARG A 222 30.57 -111.04 -11.42
CA ARG A 222 30.87 -111.94 -10.30
C ARG A 222 29.87 -113.08 -10.22
N ILE A 223 28.56 -112.80 -10.33
CA ILE A 223 27.50 -113.82 -10.34
C ILE A 223 27.66 -114.78 -11.53
N ILE A 224 27.90 -114.26 -12.73
CA ILE A 224 28.15 -115.08 -13.93
C ILE A 224 29.34 -116.02 -13.69
N THR A 225 30.43 -115.48 -13.13
CA THR A 225 31.63 -116.26 -12.81
C THR A 225 31.35 -117.33 -11.77
N GLN A 226 30.66 -116.99 -10.67
CA GLN A 226 30.27 -117.93 -9.63
C GLN A 226 29.36 -119.05 -10.18
N ASN A 227 28.34 -118.70 -10.96
CA ASN A 227 27.44 -119.68 -11.60
C ASN A 227 28.20 -120.63 -12.52
N ARG A 228 29.18 -120.13 -13.28
CA ARG A 228 30.04 -120.95 -14.13
C ARG A 228 30.89 -121.94 -13.32
N VAL A 229 31.50 -121.47 -12.23
CA VAL A 229 32.28 -122.32 -11.30
C VAL A 229 31.38 -123.39 -10.67
N PHE A 230 30.20 -123.00 -10.19
CA PHE A 230 29.21 -123.91 -9.60
C PHE A 230 28.79 -124.99 -10.59
N ALA A 231 28.41 -124.62 -11.82
CA ALA A 231 28.03 -125.58 -12.86
C ALA A 231 29.17 -126.55 -13.22
N TYR A 232 30.42 -126.09 -13.24
CA TYR A 232 31.58 -126.94 -13.45
C TYR A 232 31.78 -127.97 -12.33
N LEU A 233 31.60 -127.54 -11.06
CA LEU A 233 31.68 -128.42 -9.90
C LEU A 233 30.56 -129.47 -9.91
N CYS A 234 29.31 -129.09 -10.18
CA CYS A 234 28.17 -130.02 -10.25
C CYS A 234 28.38 -131.14 -11.29
N LYS A 235 29.05 -130.86 -12.41
CA LYS A 235 29.38 -131.86 -13.44
C LYS A 235 30.44 -132.89 -13.00
N ARG A 236 31.19 -132.61 -11.92
CA ARG A 236 32.21 -133.50 -11.35
C ARG A 236 31.71 -134.29 -10.14
N VAL A 237 30.46 -134.08 -9.70
CA VAL A 237 29.84 -134.83 -8.61
C VAL A 237 29.23 -136.12 -9.16
N PRO A 238 29.53 -137.31 -8.61
CA PRO A 238 28.88 -138.56 -9.03
C PRO A 238 27.38 -138.50 -8.72
N HIS A 239 26.51 -138.64 -9.72
CA HIS A 239 25.06 -138.68 -9.51
C HIS A 239 24.66 -139.96 -8.75
N THR A 240 24.31 -139.83 -7.46
CA THR A 240 23.70 -140.91 -6.67
C THR A 240 22.17 -140.77 -6.62
N VAL A 241 21.48 -141.72 -7.25
CA VAL A 241 20.10 -142.30 -7.10
C VAL A 241 18.87 -141.41 -6.75
N LEU A 242 18.95 -140.17 -6.27
CA LEU A 242 17.77 -139.44 -5.76
C LEU A 242 17.10 -138.43 -6.72
N ASP A 243 17.48 -138.37 -8.00
CA ASP A 243 17.03 -137.29 -8.91
C ASP A 243 15.99 -137.73 -9.98
N ARG A 244 15.17 -138.76 -9.70
CA ARG A 244 13.98 -139.11 -10.51
C ARG A 244 12.73 -139.10 -9.62
N GLN A 245 12.01 -137.98 -9.61
CA GLN A 245 10.56 -137.91 -9.37
C GLN A 245 9.99 -136.62 -9.97
#